data_AF-A0A1H2SX52-F1
#
_entry.id   AF-A0A1H2SX52-F1
#
_cell.length_a   1.000
_cell.length_b   1.000
_cell.length_c   1.000
_cell.angle_alpha   90.00
_cell.angle_beta   90.00
_cell.angle_gamma   90.00
#
_symmetry.space_group_name_H-M   'P 1'
#
loop_
_entity.id
_entity.type
_entity.pdbx_description
1 polymer ?
#
loop_
_entity_poly.entity_id
_entity_poly.type
_entity_poly.pdbx_seq_one_letter_code
_entity_poly.pdbx_strand_id
1 'polypeptide(L)'
;MELKEIRFNESNIQLKDNLVKGSILPEKVAELTRTITIQGNTLIEGPVYAHKLEIQNGDLEIQGAVFTQLELYINSEAKGNISFAKSVGSANSIVSRASNVKLIFHSDINAKSVTLYNAFVAGSIYADEVILENSVVCGGVFSTQEIDLKNCIVGTFNAPSVRVEGLLYLLLPSAFSIEKMLTTADTRLYNLSLADLGALYRGLEQAPNSGKIAMDTETDEIKSHLADEHVQKTLRSYTVIGKVLAADLLDTDKFQNHFLLTAASLGSQLLKTYDLGPNKEGEPSLLTIENIRDFFFDILNGKIDIQEINSKFNISDITGKF
;
A
#
# COMPACT_ATOMS: atom_id res chain seq x y z
N MET A 1 20.99 -24.30 6.62
CA MET A 1 22.03 -23.91 5.64
C MET A 1 22.98 -22.95 6.34
N GLU A 2 24.29 -23.20 6.26
CA GLU A 2 25.32 -22.34 6.88
C GLU A 2 25.52 -21.07 6.04
N LEU A 3 25.19 -19.90 6.62
CA LEU A 3 25.32 -18.59 5.97
C LEU A 3 26.76 -18.11 6.09
N LYS A 4 27.34 -17.62 4.99
CA LYS A 4 28.74 -17.17 4.93
C LYS A 4 28.87 -15.69 5.30
N GLU A 5 29.85 -15.35 6.14
CA GLU A 5 30.27 -13.97 6.45
C GLU A 5 31.03 -13.35 5.25
N ILE A 6 30.76 -12.08 4.94
CA ILE A 6 31.34 -11.37 3.79
C ILE A 6 32.21 -10.18 4.21
N ARG A 7 33.29 -9.96 3.46
CA ARG A 7 34.06 -8.71 3.44
C ARG A 7 33.63 -7.86 2.23
N PHE A 8 33.25 -6.61 2.47
CA PHE A 8 32.79 -5.68 1.45
C PHE A 8 33.95 -5.14 0.60
N ASN A 9 33.76 -5.07 -0.72
CA ASN A 9 34.66 -4.34 -1.62
C ASN A 9 34.21 -2.87 -1.73
N GLU A 10 35.11 -1.94 -2.02
CA GLU A 10 34.84 -0.50 -1.90
C GLU A 10 33.76 0.01 -2.87
N SER A 11 33.62 -0.61 -4.06
CA SER A 11 32.72 -0.14 -5.13
C SER A 11 31.47 -0.99 -5.36
N ASN A 12 31.50 -2.27 -5.00
CA ASN A 12 30.39 -3.20 -5.26
C ASN A 12 30.31 -4.27 -4.17
N ILE A 13 29.09 -4.53 -3.70
CA ILE A 13 28.77 -5.60 -2.76
C ILE A 13 27.83 -6.58 -3.48
N GLN A 14 28.23 -7.84 -3.56
CA GLN A 14 27.39 -8.91 -4.08
C GLN A 14 27.02 -9.85 -2.93
N LEU A 15 25.72 -10.02 -2.68
CA LEU A 15 25.19 -10.90 -1.65
C LEU A 15 24.44 -12.06 -2.30
N LYS A 16 24.84 -13.27 -1.94
CA LYS A 16 24.25 -14.54 -2.34
C LYS A 16 24.38 -15.53 -1.19
N ASP A 17 23.25 -15.87 -0.56
CA ASP A 17 23.17 -16.80 0.58
C ASP A 17 23.91 -16.25 1.82
N ASN A 18 23.63 -14.99 2.18
CA ASN A 18 24.34 -14.24 3.21
C ASN A 18 23.47 -13.77 4.38
N LEU A 19 24.10 -13.71 5.56
CA LEU A 19 23.62 -13.00 6.74
C LEU A 19 24.53 -11.80 7.00
N VAL A 20 23.96 -10.59 6.97
CA VAL A 20 24.65 -9.35 7.29
C VAL A 20 24.09 -8.81 8.61
N LYS A 21 24.85 -8.99 9.70
CA LYS A 21 24.44 -8.55 11.05
C LYS A 21 24.58 -7.04 11.26
N GLY A 22 25.44 -6.40 10.48
CA GLY A 22 25.76 -4.99 10.59
C GLY A 22 24.94 -4.10 9.67
N SER A 23 25.14 -2.80 9.81
CA SER A 23 24.69 -1.82 8.82
C SER A 23 25.60 -1.85 7.58
N ILE A 24 25.02 -1.54 6.42
CA ILE A 24 25.78 -1.25 5.19
C ILE A 24 25.67 0.25 4.95
N LEU A 25 26.51 1.03 5.64
CA LEU A 25 26.56 2.49 5.51
C LEU A 25 27.90 2.93 4.91
N PRO A 26 27.96 4.08 4.23
CA PRO A 26 29.22 4.61 3.72
C PRO A 26 30.05 5.17 4.88
N GLU A 27 31.26 4.65 5.07
CA GLU A 27 32.23 5.23 6.01
C GLU A 27 33.20 6.20 5.32
N LYS A 28 33.32 6.06 3.99
CA LYS A 28 34.20 6.87 3.14
C LYS A 28 33.43 7.40 1.94
N VAL A 29 33.89 8.51 1.39
CA VAL A 29 33.30 9.14 0.19
C VAL A 29 33.21 8.17 -1.00
N ALA A 30 34.20 7.29 -1.17
CA ALA A 30 34.22 6.29 -2.24
C ALA A 30 33.04 5.29 -2.16
N GLU A 31 32.47 5.09 -0.98
CA GLU A 31 31.35 4.16 -0.77
C GLU A 31 29.98 4.79 -1.08
N LEU A 32 29.92 6.11 -1.33
CA LEU A 32 28.68 6.80 -1.71
C LEU A 32 28.17 6.38 -3.10
N THR A 33 29.05 5.88 -3.95
CA THR A 33 28.73 5.39 -5.30
C THR A 33 28.58 3.87 -5.37
N ARG A 34 28.59 3.19 -4.21
CA ARG A 34 28.58 1.75 -4.09
C ARG A 34 27.26 1.14 -4.56
N THR A 35 27.35 0.13 -5.43
CA THR A 35 26.20 -0.70 -5.79
C THR A 35 26.13 -1.93 -4.89
N ILE A 36 24.93 -2.30 -4.48
CA ILE A 36 24.66 -3.55 -3.76
C ILE A 36 23.77 -4.41 -4.65
N THR A 37 24.20 -5.63 -4.93
CA THR A 37 23.46 -6.60 -5.75
C THR A 37 23.12 -7.84 -4.93
N ILE A 38 21.83 -8.15 -4.84
CA ILE A 38 21.30 -9.36 -4.19
C ILE A 38 21.03 -10.41 -5.26
N GLN A 39 21.73 -11.54 -5.21
CA GLN A 39 21.69 -12.61 -6.22
C GLN A 39 21.10 -13.93 -5.69
N GLY A 40 20.77 -13.98 -4.41
CA GLY A 40 20.22 -15.14 -3.74
C GLY A 40 19.78 -14.78 -2.33
N ASN A 41 19.53 -15.80 -1.50
CA ASN A 41 18.86 -15.61 -0.22
C ASN A 41 19.69 -14.73 0.72
N THR A 42 19.14 -13.63 1.20
CA THR A 42 19.91 -12.65 1.98
C THR A 42 19.08 -12.07 3.13
N LEU A 43 19.67 -12.02 4.32
CA LEU A 43 19.13 -11.30 5.46
C LEU A 43 20.11 -10.19 5.86
N ILE A 44 19.61 -8.96 5.96
CA ILE A 44 20.36 -7.81 6.44
C ILE A 44 19.66 -7.24 7.67
N GLU A 45 20.29 -7.34 8.83
CA GLU A 45 19.72 -6.89 10.12
C GLU A 45 19.82 -5.36 10.28
N GLY A 46 20.84 -4.74 9.69
CA GLY A 46 21.11 -3.31 9.82
C GLY A 46 20.51 -2.43 8.71
N PRO A 47 20.60 -1.09 8.85
CA PRO A 47 20.24 -0.15 7.80
C PRO A 47 21.18 -0.25 6.59
N VAL A 48 20.65 0.07 5.41
CA VAL A 48 21.34 -0.05 4.14
C VAL A 48 21.32 1.28 3.39
N TYR A 49 22.51 1.75 3.01
CA TYR A 49 22.72 2.80 2.04
C TYR A 49 23.37 2.20 0.79
N ALA A 50 22.85 2.54 -0.38
CA ALA A 50 23.50 2.24 -1.66
C ALA A 50 23.35 3.39 -2.64
N HIS A 51 24.27 3.51 -3.59
CA HIS A 51 23.98 4.28 -4.79
C HIS A 51 22.87 3.61 -5.58
N LYS A 52 23.04 2.31 -5.86
CA LYS A 52 22.02 1.45 -6.46
C LYS A 52 21.88 0.17 -5.62
N LEU A 53 20.65 -0.17 -5.24
CA LEU A 53 20.32 -1.48 -4.66
C LEU A 53 19.57 -2.28 -5.71
N GLU A 54 20.17 -3.36 -6.19
CA GLU A 54 19.61 -4.23 -7.22
C GLU A 54 19.31 -5.61 -6.65
N ILE A 55 18.04 -6.04 -6.71
CA ILE A 55 17.61 -7.37 -6.32
C ILE A 55 17.38 -8.19 -7.60
N GLN A 56 18.26 -9.16 -7.85
CA GLN A 56 18.19 -10.02 -9.03
C GLN A 56 17.33 -11.26 -8.78
N ASN A 57 17.49 -11.92 -7.63
CA ASN A 57 16.72 -13.11 -7.29
C ASN A 57 16.88 -13.51 -5.81
N GLY A 58 16.00 -14.37 -5.33
CA GLY A 58 16.06 -14.99 -4.01
C GLY A 58 15.25 -14.26 -2.95
N ASP A 59 15.13 -14.91 -1.79
CA ASP A 59 14.48 -14.31 -0.63
C ASP A 59 15.36 -13.20 -0.06
N LEU A 60 14.78 -12.03 0.23
CA LEU A 60 15.46 -10.91 0.83
C LEU A 60 14.65 -10.37 1.99
N GLU A 61 15.29 -10.19 3.13
CA GLU A 61 14.75 -9.42 4.24
C GLU A 61 15.77 -8.36 4.66
N ILE A 62 15.33 -7.10 4.70
CA ILE A 62 16.11 -6.00 5.29
C ILE A 62 15.35 -5.45 6.48
N GLN A 63 15.93 -5.60 7.67
CA GLN A 63 15.31 -5.22 8.94
C GLN A 63 15.55 -3.74 9.30
N GLY A 64 16.60 -3.13 8.75
CA GLY A 64 16.88 -1.71 8.89
C GLY A 64 16.21 -0.85 7.82
N ALA A 65 16.32 0.48 7.99
CA ALA A 65 15.88 1.43 6.97
C ALA A 65 16.78 1.34 5.72
N VAL A 66 16.18 1.54 4.54
CA VAL A 66 16.90 1.49 3.26
C VAL A 66 16.88 2.86 2.61
N PHE A 67 18.03 3.34 2.16
CA PHE A 67 18.13 4.54 1.35
C PHE A 67 18.99 4.29 0.11
N THR A 68 18.49 4.69 -1.06
CA THR A 68 19.23 4.65 -2.32
C THR A 68 19.43 6.03 -2.93
N GLN A 69 20.60 6.32 -3.47
CA GLN A 69 20.84 7.62 -4.11
C GLN A 69 20.31 7.67 -5.55
N LEU A 70 20.43 6.59 -6.31
CA LEU A 70 20.00 6.50 -7.71
C LEU A 70 18.74 5.66 -7.85
N GLU A 71 18.76 4.43 -7.34
CA GLU A 71 17.67 3.49 -7.60
C GLU A 71 17.66 2.32 -6.61
N LEU A 72 16.46 1.93 -6.18
CA LEU A 72 16.16 0.57 -5.74
C LEU A 72 15.44 -0.15 -6.88
N TYR A 73 16.06 -1.20 -7.42
CA TYR A 73 15.54 -1.95 -8.56
C TYR A 73 15.35 -3.42 -8.20
N ILE A 74 14.14 -3.94 -8.42
CA ILE A 74 13.83 -5.38 -8.36
C ILE A 74 13.66 -5.87 -9.79
N ASN A 75 14.50 -6.85 -10.17
CA ASN A 75 14.48 -7.44 -11.49
C ASN A 75 13.11 -8.09 -11.78
N SER A 76 12.56 -7.86 -12.98
CA SER A 76 11.24 -8.39 -13.38
C SER A 76 11.13 -9.92 -13.33
N GLU A 77 12.25 -10.62 -13.50
CA GLU A 77 12.32 -12.10 -13.46
C GLU A 77 12.66 -12.64 -12.06
N ALA A 78 12.85 -11.76 -11.07
CA ALA A 78 13.12 -12.17 -9.70
C ALA A 78 11.97 -13.02 -9.14
N LYS A 79 12.33 -13.94 -8.24
CA LYS A 79 11.41 -14.80 -7.51
C LYS A 79 11.80 -14.83 -6.04
N GLY A 80 10.82 -15.10 -5.19
CA GLY A 80 11.00 -15.19 -3.75
C GLY A 80 10.22 -14.14 -2.99
N ASN A 81 10.44 -14.11 -1.68
CA ASN A 81 9.86 -13.17 -0.75
C ASN A 81 10.85 -12.02 -0.52
N ILE A 82 10.45 -10.80 -0.84
CA ILE A 82 11.27 -9.60 -0.65
C ILE A 82 10.56 -8.69 0.34
N SER A 83 11.15 -8.49 1.53
CA SER A 83 10.57 -7.68 2.59
C SER A 83 11.51 -6.58 3.08
N PHE A 84 10.94 -5.39 3.27
CA PHE A 84 11.60 -4.25 3.88
C PHE A 84 10.86 -3.89 5.17
N ALA A 85 11.48 -4.16 6.32
CA ALA A 85 10.81 -4.07 7.63
C ALA A 85 10.64 -2.62 8.15
N LYS A 86 11.37 -1.67 7.54
CA LYS A 86 11.38 -0.24 7.88
C LYS A 86 11.24 0.60 6.61
N SER A 87 11.18 1.92 6.77
CA SER A 87 10.96 2.85 5.67
C SER A 87 12.03 2.73 4.59
N VAL A 88 11.59 2.86 3.34
CA VAL A 88 12.44 2.76 2.15
C VAL A 88 12.43 4.10 1.43
N GLY A 89 13.62 4.68 1.27
CA GLY A 89 13.85 5.93 0.59
C GLY A 89 14.68 5.76 -0.69
N SER A 90 14.39 6.59 -1.69
CA SER A 90 15.31 6.85 -2.79
C SER A 90 15.38 8.33 -3.10
N ALA A 91 16.55 8.89 -3.38
CA ALA A 91 16.62 10.26 -3.90
C ALA A 91 16.07 10.37 -5.33
N ASN A 92 15.91 9.24 -6.03
CA ASN A 92 15.44 9.23 -7.41
C ASN A 92 14.35 8.17 -7.62
N SER A 93 14.64 6.87 -7.69
CA SER A 93 13.60 5.91 -8.10
C SER A 93 13.54 4.61 -7.28
N ILE A 94 12.32 4.08 -7.14
CA ILE A 94 12.05 2.74 -6.61
C ILE A 94 11.20 2.00 -7.64
N VAL A 95 11.75 0.92 -8.19
CA VAL A 95 11.19 0.24 -9.37
C VAL A 95 11.13 -1.27 -9.14
N SER A 96 9.92 -1.83 -9.25
CA SER A 96 9.67 -3.26 -9.37
C SER A 96 8.58 -3.49 -10.39
N ARG A 97 8.91 -4.22 -11.46
CA ARG A 97 7.92 -4.76 -12.41
C ARG A 97 7.83 -6.28 -12.33
N ALA A 98 8.25 -6.84 -11.21
CA ALA A 98 8.32 -8.27 -10.99
C ALA A 98 6.95 -8.82 -10.58
N SER A 99 6.40 -9.72 -11.38
CA SER A 99 5.11 -10.38 -11.10
C SER A 99 5.23 -11.61 -10.21
N ASN A 100 6.44 -12.19 -10.13
CA ASN A 100 6.70 -13.47 -9.46
C ASN A 100 7.33 -13.32 -8.05
N VAL A 101 7.38 -12.10 -7.53
CA VAL A 101 7.87 -11.82 -6.16
C VAL A 101 6.71 -11.55 -5.22
N LYS A 102 6.86 -11.98 -3.97
CA LYS A 102 6.04 -11.49 -2.84
C LYS A 102 6.78 -10.29 -2.24
N LEU A 103 6.48 -9.10 -2.78
CA LEU A 103 7.11 -7.84 -2.37
C LEU A 103 6.30 -7.16 -1.27
N ILE A 104 6.95 -6.90 -0.13
CA ILE A 104 6.34 -6.33 1.07
C ILE A 104 7.17 -5.16 1.59
N PHE A 105 6.57 -3.99 1.66
CA PHE A 105 7.07 -2.84 2.39
C PHE A 105 6.26 -2.68 3.68
N HIS A 106 6.90 -2.83 4.83
CA HIS A 106 6.24 -2.79 6.13
C HIS A 106 5.99 -1.35 6.62
N SER A 107 6.43 -0.34 5.87
CA SER A 107 6.43 1.07 6.26
C SER A 107 6.30 1.95 5.02
N ASP A 108 6.47 3.26 5.21
CA ASP A 108 6.39 4.27 4.16
C ASP A 108 7.51 4.15 3.12
N ILE A 109 7.15 4.56 1.90
CA ILE A 109 8.05 4.69 0.76
C ILE A 109 8.17 6.16 0.39
N ASN A 110 9.39 6.64 0.18
CA ASN A 110 9.65 8.00 -0.29
C ASN A 110 10.65 7.99 -1.46
N ALA A 111 10.26 8.49 -2.63
CA ALA A 111 11.17 8.62 -3.77
C ALA A 111 10.75 9.75 -4.71
N LYS A 112 11.57 10.10 -5.69
CA LYS A 112 11.10 10.99 -6.76
C LYS A 112 10.09 10.27 -7.66
N SER A 113 10.36 9.01 -8.05
CA SER A 113 9.41 8.17 -8.76
C SER A 113 9.30 6.78 -8.15
N VAL A 114 8.07 6.24 -8.16
CA VAL A 114 7.76 4.89 -7.65
C VAL A 114 7.00 4.13 -8.72
N THR A 115 7.51 2.97 -9.13
CA THR A 115 6.79 2.03 -10.01
C THR A 115 6.78 0.66 -9.36
N LEU A 116 5.61 0.17 -8.95
CA LEU A 116 5.48 -1.10 -8.24
C LEU A 116 4.38 -1.97 -8.83
N TYR A 117 4.74 -3.18 -9.23
CA TYR A 117 3.82 -4.23 -9.64
C TYR A 117 3.78 -5.32 -8.57
N ASN A 118 2.60 -5.86 -8.28
CA ASN A 118 2.41 -6.96 -7.32
C ASN A 118 2.98 -6.68 -5.92
N ALA A 119 2.89 -5.43 -5.46
CA ALA A 119 3.49 -5.00 -4.19
C ALA A 119 2.45 -4.78 -3.10
N PHE A 120 2.83 -5.11 -1.86
CA PHE A 120 2.12 -4.71 -0.66
C PHE A 120 2.89 -3.61 0.06
N VAL A 121 2.24 -2.49 0.33
CA VAL A 121 2.79 -1.36 1.11
C VAL A 121 1.90 -1.13 2.31
N ALA A 122 2.42 -1.41 3.49
CA ALA A 122 1.66 -1.26 4.73
C ALA A 122 1.52 0.21 5.16
N GLY A 123 2.50 1.04 4.79
CA GLY A 123 2.47 2.49 4.99
C GLY A 123 1.92 3.27 3.80
N SER A 124 2.43 4.47 3.62
CA SER A 124 2.09 5.39 2.52
C SER A 124 3.22 5.51 1.50
N ILE A 125 2.87 5.96 0.29
CA ILE A 125 3.82 6.28 -0.77
C ILE A 125 3.84 7.80 -0.96
N TYR A 126 5.04 8.39 -0.94
CA TYR A 126 5.28 9.80 -1.24
C TYR A 126 6.23 9.90 -2.44
N ALA A 127 5.77 10.47 -3.54
CA ALA A 127 6.62 10.70 -4.71
C ALA A 127 6.20 11.90 -5.57
N ASP A 128 6.94 12.18 -6.64
CA ASP A 128 6.47 13.07 -7.69
C ASP A 128 5.61 12.33 -8.71
N GLU A 129 5.96 11.07 -9.00
CA GLU A 129 5.28 10.20 -9.96
C GLU A 129 5.08 8.81 -9.32
N VAL A 130 3.86 8.28 -9.38
CA VAL A 130 3.55 6.94 -8.86
C VAL A 130 2.81 6.10 -9.90
N ILE A 131 3.32 4.91 -10.19
CA ILE A 131 2.69 3.92 -11.05
C ILE A 131 2.50 2.62 -10.25
N LEU A 132 1.26 2.21 -10.04
CA LEU A 132 0.92 0.97 -9.33
C LEU A 132 0.10 0.05 -10.22
N GLU A 133 0.50 -1.22 -10.28
CA GLU A 133 -0.28 -2.28 -10.93
C GLU A 133 -0.45 -3.48 -10.00
N ASN A 134 -1.66 -4.00 -9.89
CA ASN A 134 -1.96 -5.16 -9.05
C ASN A 134 -1.35 -5.03 -7.64
N SER A 135 -1.56 -3.88 -6.99
CA SER A 135 -0.84 -3.52 -5.76
C SER A 135 -1.78 -3.03 -4.68
N VAL A 136 -1.38 -3.24 -3.43
CA VAL A 136 -2.11 -2.88 -2.23
C VAL A 136 -1.30 -1.87 -1.43
N VAL A 137 -1.87 -0.71 -1.13
CA VAL A 137 -1.30 0.32 -0.26
C VAL A 137 -2.29 0.58 0.86
N CYS A 138 -1.98 0.15 2.09
CA CYS A 138 -2.89 0.37 3.22
C CYS A 138 -3.00 1.85 3.62
N GLY A 139 -1.90 2.60 3.47
CA GLY A 139 -1.86 4.05 3.67
C GLY A 139 -2.28 4.85 2.45
N GLY A 140 -1.79 6.08 2.34
CA GLY A 140 -2.10 6.97 1.22
C GLY A 140 -1.07 6.91 0.10
N VAL A 141 -1.50 7.21 -1.12
CA VAL A 141 -0.61 7.46 -2.28
C VAL A 141 -0.61 8.97 -2.55
N PHE A 142 0.49 9.63 -2.21
CA PHE A 142 0.63 11.07 -2.30
C PHE A 142 1.65 11.41 -3.38
N SER A 143 1.22 12.15 -4.39
CA SER A 143 2.06 12.53 -5.51
C SER A 143 2.01 14.03 -5.80
N THR A 144 3.16 14.62 -6.13
CA THR A 144 3.24 16.04 -6.48
C THR A 144 2.94 16.31 -7.96
N GLN A 145 2.89 15.29 -8.83
CA GLN A 145 2.59 15.44 -10.26
C GLN A 145 1.48 14.49 -10.71
N GLU A 146 1.75 13.17 -10.76
CA GLU A 146 0.80 12.19 -11.30
C GLU A 146 0.76 10.85 -10.55
N ILE A 147 -0.39 10.18 -10.65
CA ILE A 147 -0.62 8.81 -10.19
C ILE A 147 -1.33 8.01 -11.30
N ASP A 148 -0.75 6.89 -11.68
CA ASP A 148 -1.39 5.85 -12.49
C ASP A 148 -1.69 4.62 -11.62
N LEU A 149 -2.97 4.26 -11.49
CA LEU A 149 -3.43 3.08 -10.74
C LEU A 149 -4.11 2.08 -11.65
N LYS A 150 -3.67 0.82 -11.60
CA LYS A 150 -4.30 -0.29 -12.33
C LYS A 150 -4.51 -1.49 -11.43
N ASN A 151 -5.76 -1.89 -11.23
CA ASN A 151 -6.11 -3.02 -10.35
C ASN A 151 -5.47 -2.86 -8.96
N CYS A 152 -5.91 -1.87 -8.18
CA CYS A 152 -5.28 -1.52 -6.90
C CYS A 152 -6.28 -1.49 -5.73
N ILE A 153 -5.74 -1.69 -4.52
CA ILE A 153 -6.37 -1.26 -3.28
C ILE A 153 -5.47 -0.17 -2.70
N VAL A 154 -6.01 1.02 -2.44
CA VAL A 154 -5.26 2.10 -1.79
C VAL A 154 -6.06 2.68 -0.63
N GLY A 155 -5.40 3.16 0.42
CA GLY A 155 -6.08 3.83 1.52
C GLY A 155 -6.78 5.10 1.03
N THR A 156 -6.01 6.00 0.45
CA THR A 156 -6.47 7.22 -0.24
C THR A 156 -5.44 7.61 -1.28
N PHE A 157 -5.74 8.58 -2.13
CA PHE A 157 -4.74 9.21 -2.98
C PHE A 157 -4.92 10.73 -3.04
N ASN A 158 -3.84 11.44 -3.33
CA ASN A 158 -3.85 12.87 -3.62
C ASN A 158 -2.76 13.19 -4.63
N ALA A 159 -3.15 13.68 -5.81
CA ALA A 159 -2.21 14.18 -6.82
C ALA A 159 -2.86 15.16 -7.80
N PRO A 160 -2.08 16.02 -8.48
CA PRO A 160 -2.62 16.88 -9.51
C PRO A 160 -3.35 16.11 -10.62
N SER A 161 -2.69 15.12 -11.23
CA SER A 161 -3.25 14.27 -12.28
C SER A 161 -3.38 12.82 -11.81
N VAL A 162 -4.50 12.17 -12.11
CA VAL A 162 -4.77 10.78 -11.69
C VAL A 162 -5.41 10.01 -12.84
N ARG A 163 -4.85 8.84 -13.15
CA ARG A 163 -5.43 7.86 -14.08
C ARG A 163 -5.75 6.57 -13.34
N VAL A 164 -6.92 6.01 -13.63
CA VAL A 164 -7.36 4.74 -13.06
C VAL A 164 -7.86 3.81 -14.16
N GLU A 165 -7.29 2.60 -14.20
CA GLU A 165 -7.69 1.51 -15.10
C GLU A 165 -8.13 0.28 -14.29
N GLY A 166 -9.18 -0.40 -14.76
CA GLY A 166 -9.65 -1.64 -14.16
C GLY A 166 -10.27 -1.41 -12.77
N LEU A 167 -9.89 -2.24 -11.80
CA LEU A 167 -10.52 -2.26 -10.47
C LEU A 167 -9.76 -1.39 -9.46
N LEU A 168 -10.44 -0.44 -8.82
CA LEU A 168 -9.85 0.35 -7.74
C LEU A 168 -10.72 0.30 -6.49
N TYR A 169 -10.10 -0.07 -5.36
CA TYR A 169 -10.70 0.01 -4.03
C TYR A 169 -10.05 1.12 -3.20
N LEU A 170 -10.87 1.95 -2.57
CA LEU A 170 -10.46 2.91 -1.55
C LEU A 170 -10.78 2.37 -0.14
N LEU A 171 -9.81 2.36 0.76
CA LEU A 171 -10.02 1.94 2.15
C LEU A 171 -10.54 3.11 3.00
N LEU A 172 -10.17 4.35 2.66
CA LEU A 172 -10.66 5.56 3.30
C LEU A 172 -11.77 6.21 2.46
N PRO A 173 -12.69 6.99 3.07
CA PRO A 173 -13.90 7.47 2.38
C PRO A 173 -13.69 8.46 1.24
N SER A 174 -12.48 9.02 1.09
CA SER A 174 -12.21 10.14 0.19
C SER A 174 -10.84 10.01 -0.48
N ALA A 175 -10.75 10.50 -1.71
CA ALA A 175 -9.51 10.71 -2.45
C ALA A 175 -9.57 12.03 -3.25
N PHE A 176 -8.42 12.55 -3.66
CA PHE A 176 -8.30 13.94 -4.12
C PHE A 176 -7.50 14.07 -5.42
N SER A 177 -7.93 15.00 -6.28
CA SER A 177 -7.13 15.43 -7.42
C SER A 177 -7.35 16.91 -7.77
N ILE A 178 -6.47 17.49 -8.59
CA ILE A 178 -6.66 18.86 -9.12
C ILE A 178 -7.39 18.77 -10.47
N GLU A 179 -6.83 17.97 -11.38
CA GLU A 179 -7.43 17.65 -12.67
C GLU A 179 -8.51 16.59 -12.49
N LYS A 180 -9.44 16.50 -13.44
CA LYS A 180 -10.46 15.45 -13.42
C LYS A 180 -9.76 14.09 -13.61
N MET A 181 -10.10 13.13 -12.77
CA MET A 181 -9.55 11.78 -12.85
C MET A 181 -9.89 11.15 -14.20
N LEU A 182 -8.87 10.58 -14.85
CA LEU A 182 -8.99 9.90 -16.13
C LEU A 182 -9.30 8.42 -15.87
N THR A 183 -10.41 7.94 -16.43
CA THR A 183 -10.84 6.54 -16.30
C THR A 183 -11.04 5.90 -17.67
N THR A 184 -10.92 4.57 -17.72
CA THR A 184 -11.30 3.76 -18.89
C THR A 184 -12.76 3.32 -18.77
N ALA A 185 -13.36 2.86 -19.86
CA ALA A 185 -14.78 2.47 -19.89
C ALA A 185 -15.12 1.28 -18.97
N ASP A 186 -14.12 0.45 -18.65
CA ASP A 186 -14.21 -0.72 -17.77
C ASP A 186 -13.78 -0.44 -16.32
N THR A 187 -13.39 0.79 -16.01
CA THR A 187 -12.99 1.17 -14.65
C THR A 187 -14.13 0.98 -13.67
N ARG A 188 -13.85 0.30 -12.55
CA ARG A 188 -14.78 0.13 -11.43
C ARG A 188 -14.13 0.67 -10.16
N LEU A 189 -14.74 1.69 -9.58
CA LEU A 189 -14.29 2.30 -8.34
C LEU A 189 -15.23 1.92 -7.20
N TYR A 190 -14.66 1.38 -6.13
CA TYR A 190 -15.39 1.00 -4.93
C TYR A 190 -14.75 1.57 -3.68
N ASN A 191 -15.56 1.86 -2.66
CA ASN A 191 -15.10 2.20 -1.32
C ASN A 191 -15.39 1.06 -0.35
N LEU A 192 -14.43 0.73 0.51
CA LEU A 192 -14.50 -0.38 1.47
C LEU A 192 -14.76 0.08 2.91
N SER A 193 -15.03 1.38 3.14
CA SER A 193 -15.27 1.92 4.48
C SER A 193 -16.42 1.23 5.25
N LEU A 194 -17.47 0.79 4.54
CA LEU A 194 -18.60 0.05 5.11
C LEU A 194 -18.52 -1.46 4.90
N ALA A 195 -17.44 -1.99 4.32
CA ALA A 195 -17.26 -3.44 4.19
C ALA A 195 -16.90 -4.05 5.55
N ASP A 196 -17.44 -5.23 5.85
CA ASP A 196 -17.09 -5.97 7.08
C ASP A 196 -15.80 -6.78 6.88
N LEU A 197 -14.68 -6.05 6.78
CA LEU A 197 -13.38 -6.68 6.51
C LEU A 197 -12.95 -7.57 7.68
N GLY A 198 -13.34 -7.25 8.92
CA GLY A 198 -13.07 -8.08 10.10
C GLY A 198 -13.77 -9.44 10.06
N ALA A 199 -15.03 -9.52 9.64
CA ALA A 199 -15.70 -10.80 9.40
C ALA A 199 -15.03 -11.57 8.26
N LEU A 200 -14.79 -10.90 7.12
CA LEU A 200 -14.15 -11.51 5.95
C LEU A 200 -12.75 -12.06 6.25
N TYR A 201 -11.95 -11.33 7.01
CA TYR A 201 -10.61 -11.77 7.42
C TYR A 201 -10.66 -13.06 8.27
N ARG A 202 -11.66 -13.18 9.13
CA ARG A 202 -11.92 -14.38 9.95
C ARG A 202 -12.64 -15.49 9.17
N GLY A 203 -12.93 -15.25 7.91
CA GLY A 203 -13.72 -16.10 7.03
C GLY A 203 -15.20 -16.13 7.37
N LEU A 204 -15.72 -15.32 8.30
CA LEU A 204 -17.13 -15.30 8.74
C LEU A 204 -18.08 -14.69 7.69
N GLU A 205 -19.39 -14.83 7.91
CA GLU A 205 -20.39 -14.14 7.09
C GLU A 205 -20.38 -12.62 7.33
N GLN A 206 -20.55 -11.86 6.26
CA GLN A 206 -20.63 -10.40 6.31
C GLN A 206 -21.94 -9.95 6.97
N ALA A 207 -21.89 -8.88 7.77
CA ALA A 207 -23.10 -8.27 8.29
C ALA A 207 -24.09 -7.89 7.17
N PRO A 208 -25.43 -8.07 7.33
CA PRO A 208 -26.40 -7.78 6.27
C PRO A 208 -26.42 -6.34 5.77
N ASN A 209 -25.92 -5.40 6.57
CA ASN A 209 -25.88 -3.97 6.31
C ASN A 209 -24.46 -3.44 6.03
N SER A 210 -23.48 -4.33 5.81
CA SER A 210 -22.13 -3.97 5.37
C SER A 210 -21.97 -4.17 3.87
N GLY A 211 -20.90 -3.64 3.28
CA GLY A 211 -20.57 -3.91 1.88
C GLY A 211 -19.68 -2.85 1.24
N LYS A 212 -19.21 -3.15 0.03
CA LYS A 212 -18.52 -2.19 -0.83
C LYS A 212 -19.53 -1.20 -1.43
N ILE A 213 -19.15 0.06 -1.47
CA ILE A 213 -19.95 1.15 -2.04
C ILE A 213 -19.41 1.45 -3.44
N ALA A 214 -20.24 1.33 -4.48
CA ALA A 214 -19.87 1.80 -5.81
C ALA A 214 -19.70 3.33 -5.82
N MET A 215 -18.60 3.80 -6.39
CA MET A 215 -18.29 5.21 -6.56
C MET A 215 -18.45 5.60 -8.03
N ASP A 216 -19.19 6.67 -8.26
CA ASP A 216 -19.36 7.26 -9.59
C ASP A 216 -18.57 8.57 -9.66
N THR A 217 -17.66 8.67 -10.62
CA THR A 217 -16.73 9.80 -10.75
C THR A 217 -17.41 11.10 -11.21
N GLU A 218 -18.64 11.04 -11.72
CA GLU A 218 -19.43 12.22 -12.07
C GLU A 218 -20.32 12.68 -10.90
N THR A 219 -20.92 11.74 -10.15
CA THR A 219 -21.88 12.11 -9.08
C THR A 219 -21.27 12.23 -7.70
N ASP A 220 -20.21 11.47 -7.41
CA ASP A 220 -19.50 11.49 -6.12
C ASP A 220 -18.30 12.47 -6.12
N GLU A 221 -18.16 13.27 -7.20
CA GLU A 221 -17.19 14.37 -7.29
C GLU A 221 -17.73 15.64 -6.62
N ILE A 222 -17.00 16.14 -5.63
CA ILE A 222 -17.23 17.44 -5.00
C ILE A 222 -16.10 18.38 -5.44
N LYS A 223 -16.46 19.52 -6.03
CA LYS A 223 -15.52 20.59 -6.40
C LYS A 223 -15.47 21.65 -5.30
N SER A 224 -14.27 21.88 -4.80
CA SER A 224 -13.98 22.95 -3.85
C SER A 224 -13.05 23.96 -4.49
N HIS A 225 -13.36 25.25 -4.35
CA HIS A 225 -12.48 26.33 -4.79
C HIS A 225 -11.72 26.87 -3.58
N LEU A 226 -10.41 26.65 -3.56
CA LEU A 226 -9.50 27.22 -2.59
C LEU A 226 -8.98 28.53 -3.17
N ALA A 227 -9.31 29.65 -2.53
CA ALA A 227 -8.88 30.97 -2.96
C ALA A 227 -8.08 31.66 -1.84
N ASP A 228 -6.95 32.24 -2.23
CA ASP A 228 -6.19 33.23 -1.48
C ASP A 228 -6.01 34.50 -2.36
N GLU A 229 -5.53 35.61 -1.82
CA GLU A 229 -5.45 36.93 -2.47
C GLU A 229 -4.77 36.91 -3.86
N HIS A 230 -3.95 35.90 -4.14
CA HIS A 230 -3.19 35.75 -5.39
C HIS A 230 -3.44 34.45 -6.16
N VAL A 231 -4.13 33.46 -5.58
CA VAL A 231 -4.22 32.11 -6.16
C VAL A 231 -5.62 31.54 -5.96
N GLN A 232 -6.24 31.10 -7.05
CA GLN A 232 -7.43 30.26 -7.02
C GLN A 232 -7.07 28.86 -7.54
N LYS A 233 -7.25 27.84 -6.70
CA LYS A 233 -7.09 26.42 -7.07
C LYS A 233 -8.41 25.69 -6.92
N THR A 234 -8.71 24.82 -7.88
CA THR A 234 -9.83 23.88 -7.77
C THR A 234 -9.30 22.57 -7.23
N LEU A 235 -9.91 22.07 -6.16
CA LEU A 235 -9.69 20.75 -5.60
C LEU A 235 -10.91 19.89 -5.89
N ARG A 236 -10.70 18.71 -6.47
CA ARG A 236 -11.73 17.69 -6.68
C ARG A 236 -11.59 16.64 -5.61
N SER A 237 -12.67 16.37 -4.92
CA SER A 237 -12.78 15.33 -3.90
C SER A 237 -13.74 14.26 -4.41
N TYR A 238 -13.26 13.01 -4.52
CA TYR A 238 -14.11 11.86 -4.81
C TYR A 238 -14.43 11.21 -3.49
N THR A 239 -15.68 11.32 -3.03
CA THR A 239 -16.01 10.93 -1.66
C THR A 239 -17.38 10.29 -1.54
N VAL A 240 -17.42 9.24 -0.72
CA VAL A 240 -18.66 8.61 -0.28
C VAL A 240 -19.09 9.08 1.11
N ILE A 241 -18.45 10.12 1.65
CA ILE A 241 -18.69 10.57 3.04
C ILE A 241 -20.16 10.87 3.29
N GLY A 242 -20.88 11.44 2.32
CA GLY A 242 -22.32 11.68 2.42
C GLY A 242 -23.11 10.38 2.58
N LYS A 243 -22.77 9.34 1.79
CA LYS A 243 -23.38 8.00 1.87
C LYS A 243 -23.04 7.31 3.19
N VAL A 244 -21.80 7.45 3.63
CA VAL A 244 -21.26 6.89 4.88
C VAL A 244 -21.90 7.54 6.12
N LEU A 245 -22.07 8.87 6.10
CA LEU A 245 -22.75 9.63 7.17
C LEU A 245 -24.27 9.39 7.18
N ALA A 246 -24.90 9.41 6.00
CA ALA A 246 -26.34 9.17 5.84
C ALA A 246 -26.78 7.79 6.34
N ALA A 247 -25.87 6.81 6.30
CA ALA A 247 -26.15 5.50 6.82
C ALA A 247 -26.42 5.53 8.34
N ASP A 248 -26.01 6.55 9.11
CA ASP A 248 -26.20 6.65 10.58
C ASP A 248 -25.86 5.32 11.33
N LEU A 249 -25.00 4.50 10.70
CA LEU A 249 -24.78 3.07 10.96
C LEU A 249 -23.33 2.76 11.33
N LEU A 250 -22.49 3.79 11.40
CA LEU A 250 -21.10 3.67 11.78
C LEU A 250 -20.96 3.57 13.29
N ASP A 251 -21.19 2.38 13.81
CA ASP A 251 -20.33 1.92 14.89
C ASP A 251 -18.99 1.54 14.23
N THR A 252 -18.09 2.51 14.03
CA THR A 252 -16.78 2.31 13.36
C THR A 252 -15.95 1.21 14.04
N ASP A 253 -16.22 0.93 15.32
CA ASP A 253 -15.58 -0.15 16.07
C ASP A 253 -16.08 -1.54 15.67
N LYS A 254 -17.30 -1.64 15.10
CA LYS A 254 -17.98 -2.90 14.84
C LYS A 254 -17.38 -3.72 13.70
N PHE A 255 -16.95 -3.07 12.61
CA PHE A 255 -16.39 -3.77 11.43
C PHE A 255 -14.90 -4.05 11.54
N GLN A 256 -14.25 -3.51 12.57
CA GLN A 256 -12.83 -3.74 12.88
C GLN A 256 -11.85 -3.36 11.75
N ASN A 257 -12.30 -2.62 10.72
CA ASN A 257 -11.48 -2.16 9.59
C ASN A 257 -10.26 -1.37 10.08
N HIS A 258 -10.44 -0.52 11.09
CA HIS A 258 -9.35 0.24 11.69
C HIS A 258 -8.27 -0.66 12.32
N PHE A 259 -8.62 -1.82 12.89
CA PHE A 259 -7.64 -2.77 13.44
C PHE A 259 -6.77 -3.40 12.35
N LEU A 260 -7.35 -3.77 11.20
CA LEU A 260 -6.60 -4.30 10.07
C LEU A 260 -5.61 -3.27 9.51
N LEU A 261 -6.08 -2.04 9.28
CA LEU A 261 -5.24 -0.96 8.77
C LEU A 261 -4.13 -0.57 9.76
N THR A 262 -4.47 -0.48 11.04
CA THR A 262 -3.52 -0.14 12.11
C THR A 262 -2.48 -1.26 12.32
N ALA A 263 -2.91 -2.53 12.25
CA ALA A 263 -1.99 -3.66 12.37
C ALA A 263 -1.04 -3.75 11.18
N ALA A 264 -1.53 -3.46 9.96
CA ALA A 264 -0.67 -3.34 8.79
C ALA A 264 0.35 -2.20 8.98
N SER A 265 -0.11 -0.99 9.31
CA SER A 265 0.76 0.19 9.39
C SER A 265 1.76 0.14 10.54
N LEU A 266 1.36 -0.40 11.70
CA LEU A 266 2.24 -0.52 12.87
C LEU A 266 3.13 -1.75 12.80
N GLY A 267 2.68 -2.85 12.19
CA GLY A 267 3.51 -3.98 11.78
C GLY A 267 4.59 -4.38 12.79
N SER A 268 5.85 -4.21 12.40
CA SER A 268 7.06 -4.54 13.18
C SER A 268 7.25 -3.69 14.45
N GLN A 269 6.45 -2.64 14.65
CA GLN A 269 6.47 -1.78 15.83
C GLN A 269 5.53 -2.30 16.94
N LEU A 270 4.62 -3.23 16.62
CA LEU A 270 3.75 -3.85 17.63
C LEU A 270 4.56 -4.83 18.47
N LEU A 271 4.53 -4.63 19.80
CA LEU A 271 5.16 -5.53 20.77
C LEU A 271 4.50 -6.91 20.85
N LYS A 272 3.24 -7.02 20.37
CA LYS A 272 2.45 -8.26 20.34
C LYS A 272 1.61 -8.30 19.07
N THR A 273 1.55 -9.46 18.44
CA THR A 273 0.60 -9.74 17.36
C THR A 273 -0.82 -9.71 17.90
N TYR A 274 -1.65 -8.86 17.31
CA TYR A 274 -3.06 -8.75 17.70
C TYR A 274 -3.86 -9.92 17.12
N ASP A 275 -4.87 -10.38 17.85
CA ASP A 275 -5.79 -11.45 17.43
C ASP A 275 -7.19 -10.86 17.30
N LEU A 276 -7.81 -11.00 16.13
CA LEU A 276 -9.20 -10.59 15.88
C LEU A 276 -10.24 -11.56 16.47
N GLY A 277 -9.78 -12.62 17.14
CA GLY A 277 -10.60 -13.67 17.72
C GLY A 277 -10.75 -14.89 16.81
N PRO A 278 -11.61 -15.84 17.19
CA PRO A 278 -11.72 -17.11 16.49
C PRO A 278 -12.22 -16.93 15.05
N ASN A 279 -11.56 -17.63 14.11
CA ASN A 279 -12.01 -17.80 12.74
C ASN A 279 -13.17 -18.82 12.67
N LYS A 280 -13.66 -19.11 11.46
CA LYS A 280 -14.67 -20.15 11.21
C LYS A 280 -14.34 -21.53 11.79
N GLU A 281 -13.06 -21.85 11.94
CA GLU A 281 -12.56 -23.14 12.42
C GLU A 281 -12.29 -23.13 13.94
N GLY A 282 -12.51 -21.99 14.61
CA GLY A 282 -12.27 -21.79 16.03
C GLY A 282 -10.81 -21.46 16.38
N GLU A 283 -9.96 -21.22 15.40
CA GLU A 283 -8.55 -20.87 15.56
C GLU A 283 -8.34 -19.35 15.66
N PRO A 284 -7.31 -18.86 16.36
CA PRO A 284 -7.03 -17.43 16.48
C PRO A 284 -6.69 -16.79 15.12
N SER A 285 -7.25 -15.62 14.85
CA SER A 285 -7.04 -14.86 13.61
C SER A 285 -5.95 -13.81 13.82
N LEU A 286 -4.70 -14.26 13.75
CA LEU A 286 -3.53 -13.42 13.97
C LEU A 286 -3.35 -12.36 12.87
N LEU A 287 -3.15 -11.10 13.28
CA LEU A 287 -2.87 -9.97 12.42
C LEU A 287 -1.37 -9.82 12.14
N THR A 288 -0.83 -10.71 11.31
CA THR A 288 0.53 -10.54 10.74
C THR A 288 0.46 -9.79 9.42
N ILE A 289 1.56 -9.12 9.03
CA ILE A 289 1.62 -8.39 7.77
C ILE A 289 1.42 -9.33 6.58
N GLU A 290 1.94 -10.55 6.66
CA GLU A 290 1.83 -11.56 5.62
C GLU A 290 0.38 -11.99 5.42
N ASN A 291 -0.36 -12.21 6.51
CA ASN A 291 -1.77 -12.59 6.45
C ASN A 291 -2.65 -11.43 5.94
N ILE A 292 -2.38 -10.20 6.41
CA ILE A 292 -3.10 -9.00 5.94
C ILE A 292 -2.85 -8.76 4.45
N ARG A 293 -1.60 -8.92 4.00
CA ARG A 293 -1.28 -8.89 2.57
C ARG A 293 -2.11 -9.91 1.81
N ASP A 294 -2.02 -11.18 2.20
CA ASP A 294 -2.65 -12.27 1.46
C ASP A 294 -4.17 -12.05 1.40
N PHE A 295 -4.79 -11.59 2.50
CA PHE A 295 -6.18 -11.16 2.56
C PHE A 295 -6.54 -10.07 1.54
N PHE A 296 -5.80 -8.96 1.51
CA PHE A 296 -6.11 -7.87 0.57
C PHE A 296 -5.85 -8.27 -0.89
N PHE A 297 -4.84 -9.08 -1.16
CA PHE A 297 -4.63 -9.63 -2.51
C PHE A 297 -5.72 -10.62 -2.90
N ASP A 298 -6.26 -11.39 -1.96
CA ASP A 298 -7.39 -12.28 -2.21
C ASP A 298 -8.68 -11.51 -2.51
N ILE A 299 -8.90 -10.35 -1.88
CA ILE A 299 -9.96 -9.39 -2.29
C ILE A 299 -9.68 -8.86 -3.70
N LEU A 300 -8.48 -8.32 -3.94
CA LEU A 300 -8.13 -7.67 -5.20
C LEU A 300 -8.25 -8.62 -6.40
N ASN A 301 -7.87 -9.88 -6.22
CA ASN A 301 -7.96 -10.92 -7.25
C ASN A 301 -9.33 -11.61 -7.30
N GLY A 302 -10.31 -11.18 -6.51
CA GLY A 302 -11.68 -11.70 -6.53
C GLY A 302 -11.87 -13.09 -5.92
N LYS A 303 -10.92 -13.57 -5.11
CA LYS A 303 -11.11 -14.80 -4.32
C LYS A 303 -12.04 -14.57 -3.12
N ILE A 304 -11.97 -13.38 -2.52
CA ILE A 304 -12.88 -12.92 -1.47
C ILE A 304 -13.82 -11.90 -2.10
N ASP A 305 -15.12 -12.24 -2.19
CA ASP A 305 -16.13 -11.30 -2.68
C ASP A 305 -16.73 -10.50 -1.53
N ILE A 306 -16.69 -9.18 -1.68
CA ILE A 306 -17.30 -8.23 -0.76
C ILE A 306 -18.69 -7.91 -1.31
N GLN A 307 -19.72 -8.12 -0.50
CA GLN A 307 -21.09 -7.85 -0.91
C GLN A 307 -21.27 -6.36 -1.25
N GLU A 308 -22.14 -6.05 -2.20
CA GLU A 308 -22.40 -4.66 -2.60
C GLU A 308 -23.55 -4.08 -1.78
N ILE A 309 -23.38 -2.86 -1.25
CA ILE A 309 -24.46 -2.15 -0.58
C ILE A 309 -25.10 -1.15 -1.56
N ASN A 310 -26.35 -1.43 -1.93
CA ASN A 310 -27.07 -0.58 -2.87
C ASN A 310 -27.43 0.74 -2.18
N SER A 311 -26.69 1.80 -2.52
CA SER A 311 -26.72 3.10 -1.83
C SER A 311 -27.92 3.98 -2.20
N LYS A 312 -29.09 3.39 -2.48
CA LYS A 312 -30.35 4.12 -2.56
C LYS A 312 -30.86 4.40 -1.15
N PHE A 313 -30.13 5.22 -0.41
CA PHE A 313 -30.58 5.74 0.89
C PHE A 313 -31.64 6.80 0.63
N ASN A 314 -32.84 6.61 1.16
CA ASN A 314 -33.91 7.57 0.97
C ASN A 314 -33.65 8.76 1.90
N ILE A 315 -33.59 9.98 1.37
CA ILE A 315 -33.37 11.19 2.18
C ILE A 315 -34.39 11.31 3.32
N SER A 316 -35.59 10.74 3.13
CA SER A 316 -36.63 10.63 4.17
C SER A 316 -36.14 9.95 5.46
N ASP A 317 -35.18 9.03 5.35
CA ASP A 317 -34.65 8.26 6.48
C ASP A 317 -33.70 9.10 7.35
N ILE A 318 -33.13 10.18 6.79
CA ILE A 318 -32.25 11.13 7.47
C ILE A 318 -33.07 12.25 8.13
N THR A 319 -34.17 12.67 7.51
CA THR A 319 -35.00 13.80 7.98
C THR A 319 -35.94 13.44 9.15
N GLY A 320 -36.12 12.16 9.49
CA GLY A 320 -37.01 11.73 10.58
C GLY A 320 -36.40 11.72 11.98
N LYS A 321 -35.11 12.08 12.11
CA LYS A 321 -34.35 12.03 13.38
C LYS A 321 -33.94 13.40 13.96
N PHE A 322 -34.46 14.49 13.42
CA PHE A 322 -34.33 15.84 14.00
C PHE A 322 -35.69 16.45 14.31
#